data_AF-A0A9E7R2U0-F1
#
_entry.id   AF-A0A9E7R2U0-F1
#
_cell.length_a   1.000
_cell.length_b   1.000
_cell.length_c   1.000
_cell.angle_alpha   90.00
_cell.angle_beta   90.00
_cell.angle_gamma   90.00
#
_symmetry.space_group_name_H-M   'P 1'
#
loop_
_entity.id
_entity.type
_entity.pdbx_description
1 polymer ?
#
loop_
_entity_poly.entity_id
_entity_poly.type
_entity_poly.pdbx_seq_one_letter_code
_entity_poly.pdbx_strand_id
1 'polypeptide(L)'
;MKPTRIVVAALAVLALTLGVGAAAAAPDDAPSENAPAEAGPPSDLPGPVPEFVGDIHETVRGFLDGTVENLGQAVSDLTPGDGETPASENAGGD
;
A
#
# COMPACT_ATOMS: atom_id res chain seq x y z
N MET A 1 24.48 17.76 -39.66
CA MET A 1 23.17 18.02 -40.31
C MET A 1 22.81 16.82 -41.18
N LYS A 2 21.50 16.46 -41.16
CA LYS A 2 20.80 15.29 -41.74
C LYS A 2 20.76 14.02 -40.85
N PRO A 3 19.68 13.22 -40.90
CA PRO A 3 18.25 13.60 -40.89
C PRO A 3 17.33 12.57 -40.14
N THR A 4 16.02 12.88 -40.09
CA THR A 4 14.91 11.90 -40.19
C THR A 4 14.22 11.38 -38.92
N ARG A 5 13.15 12.09 -38.57
CA ARG A 5 11.78 11.63 -38.25
C ARG A 5 11.57 10.11 -38.09
N ILE A 6 11.25 9.68 -36.87
CA ILE A 6 10.58 8.41 -36.61
C ILE A 6 9.13 8.72 -36.21
N VAL A 7 8.23 8.07 -36.93
CA VAL A 7 6.79 8.25 -36.99
C VAL A 7 6.17 6.96 -36.44
N VAL A 8 5.21 7.11 -35.50
CA VAL A 8 4.04 6.23 -35.26
C VAL A 8 4.25 4.85 -34.63
N ALA A 9 3.53 4.58 -33.52
CA ALA A 9 2.51 3.54 -33.41
C ALA A 9 1.99 3.40 -31.96
N ALA A 10 0.82 3.97 -31.66
CA ALA A 10 0.05 3.62 -30.46
C ALA A 10 -1.24 2.95 -30.90
N LEU A 11 -1.33 1.64 -30.68
CA LEU A 11 -2.35 0.73 -31.19
C LEU A 11 -3.11 0.12 -29.99
N ALA A 12 -3.97 0.89 -29.33
CA ALA A 12 -4.62 0.48 -28.09
C ALA A 12 -6.14 0.62 -28.17
N VAL A 13 -6.83 -0.40 -28.69
CA VAL A 13 -8.21 -0.73 -28.28
C VAL A 13 -8.40 -2.24 -28.38
N LEU A 14 -8.09 -2.96 -27.29
CA LEU A 14 -8.52 -4.35 -27.10
C LEU A 14 -9.79 -4.34 -26.25
N ALA A 15 -10.93 -4.22 -26.93
CA ALA A 15 -12.26 -4.44 -26.34
C ALA A 15 -12.50 -5.96 -26.23
N LEU A 16 -12.27 -6.51 -25.04
CA LEU A 16 -12.63 -7.87 -24.67
C LEU A 16 -12.90 -7.79 -23.16
N THR A 17 -14.14 -7.81 -22.69
CA THR A 17 -14.74 -9.07 -22.27
C THR A 17 -16.26 -8.92 -22.11
N LEU A 18 -16.99 -9.69 -22.91
CA LEU A 18 -18.43 -9.94 -22.75
C LEU A 18 -18.61 -10.97 -21.62
N GLY A 19 -19.35 -10.58 -20.59
CA GLY A 19 -19.71 -11.45 -19.47
C GLY A 19 -20.75 -12.51 -19.88
N VAL A 20 -20.48 -13.76 -19.52
CA VAL A 20 -21.46 -14.86 -19.51
C VAL A 20 -21.49 -15.40 -18.08
N GLY A 21 -22.61 -15.17 -17.39
CA GLY A 21 -22.89 -15.72 -16.08
C GLY A 21 -23.42 -17.16 -16.18
N ALA A 22 -22.91 -18.06 -15.34
CA ALA A 22 -23.40 -19.42 -15.20
C ALA A 22 -23.49 -19.83 -13.72
N ALA A 23 -24.74 -20.12 -13.32
CA ALA A 23 -25.24 -20.92 -12.18
C ALA A 23 -24.53 -20.84 -10.81
N ALA A 24 -25.18 -20.17 -9.86
CA ALA A 24 -24.92 -20.33 -8.44
C ALA A 24 -25.39 -21.71 -7.96
N ALA A 25 -24.46 -22.60 -7.62
CA ALA A 25 -24.74 -23.71 -6.72
C ALA A 25 -24.89 -23.13 -5.31
N ALA A 26 -26.06 -23.25 -4.70
CA ALA A 26 -26.26 -22.89 -3.30
C ALA A 26 -25.39 -23.80 -2.42
N PRO A 27 -24.61 -23.27 -1.46
CA PRO A 27 -23.93 -24.13 -0.49
C PRO A 27 -24.98 -24.77 0.42
N ASP A 28 -24.79 -26.06 0.68
CA ASP A 28 -25.49 -26.84 1.70
C ASP A 28 -25.11 -26.26 3.07
N ASP A 29 -25.97 -25.41 3.64
CA ASP A 29 -25.77 -24.75 4.94
C ASP A 29 -26.17 -25.72 6.07
N ALA A 30 -25.45 -26.84 6.18
CA ALA A 30 -25.47 -27.64 7.39
C ALA A 30 -24.44 -27.02 8.36
N PRO A 31 -24.83 -26.58 9.57
CA PRO A 31 -23.88 -26.05 10.53
C PRO A 31 -22.88 -27.16 10.89
N SER A 32 -21.66 -27.03 10.39
CA SER A 32 -20.57 -27.90 10.79
C SER A 32 -20.19 -27.50 12.21
N GLU A 33 -20.52 -28.35 13.19
CA GLU A 33 -20.22 -28.15 14.62
C GLU A 33 -18.71 -28.05 14.94
N ASN A 34 -17.87 -28.11 13.91
CA ASN A 34 -16.41 -28.02 13.98
C ASN A 34 -15.82 -26.98 13.02
N ALA A 35 -16.65 -26.07 12.47
CA ALA A 35 -16.14 -24.91 11.75
C ALA A 35 -15.42 -24.01 12.78
N PRO A 36 -14.15 -23.63 12.56
CA PRO A 36 -13.50 -22.68 13.44
C PRO A 36 -14.37 -21.41 13.47
N ALA A 37 -14.85 -21.07 14.66
CA ALA A 37 -15.35 -19.73 14.90
C ALA A 37 -14.25 -18.77 14.43
N GLU A 38 -14.63 -17.72 13.71
CA GLU A 38 -13.75 -16.58 13.39
C GLU A 38 -12.89 -16.72 12.11
N ALA A 39 -13.48 -17.22 11.02
CA ALA A 39 -13.01 -16.86 9.68
C ALA A 39 -13.44 -15.42 9.32
N GLY A 40 -12.96 -14.43 10.07
CA GLY A 40 -13.25 -13.02 9.86
C GLY A 40 -12.06 -12.15 10.26
N PRO A 41 -11.98 -10.90 9.76
CA PRO A 41 -11.03 -9.93 10.29
C PRO A 41 -11.18 -9.83 11.82
N PRO A 42 -10.09 -9.52 12.54
CA PRO A 42 -10.16 -9.34 13.98
C PRO A 42 -11.28 -8.36 14.33
N SER A 43 -12.10 -8.71 15.32
CA SER A 43 -13.23 -7.87 15.76
C SER A 43 -12.75 -6.56 16.40
N ASP A 44 -11.54 -6.57 16.94
CA ASP A 44 -10.87 -5.39 17.46
C ASP A 44 -10.19 -4.61 16.35
N LEU A 45 -10.45 -3.31 16.32
CA LEU A 45 -9.74 -2.39 15.43
C LEU A 45 -8.33 -2.12 15.98
N PRO A 46 -7.32 -1.95 15.10
CA PRO A 46 -6.01 -1.52 15.54
C PRO A 46 -6.10 -0.13 16.18
N GLY A 47 -5.09 0.19 16.98
CA GLY A 47 -4.92 1.55 17.51
C GLY A 47 -4.77 2.59 16.40
N PRO A 48 -4.90 3.88 16.73
CA PRO A 48 -4.69 4.97 15.78
C PRO A 48 -3.31 4.87 15.13
N VAL A 49 -3.27 5.08 13.82
CA VAL A 49 -1.99 5.23 13.12
C VAL A 49 -1.29 6.50 13.62
N PRO A 50 0.04 6.50 13.73
CA PRO A 50 0.79 7.71 14.08
C PRO A 50 0.61 8.84 13.06
N GLU A 51 0.69 10.09 13.55
CA GLU A 51 0.49 11.30 12.73
C GLU A 51 1.45 11.40 11.53
N PHE A 52 2.69 10.87 11.64
CA PHE A 52 3.69 10.95 10.57
C PHE A 52 3.22 10.28 9.27
N VAL A 53 2.27 9.33 9.31
CA VAL A 53 1.70 8.71 8.11
C VAL A 53 0.86 9.73 7.32
N GLY A 54 0.20 10.65 8.03
CA GLY A 54 -0.47 11.80 7.43
C GLY A 54 0.51 12.71 6.69
N ASP A 55 1.66 13.00 7.31
CA ASP A 55 2.71 13.82 6.71
C ASP A 55 3.34 13.16 5.46
N ILE A 56 3.49 11.83 5.49
CA ILE A 56 3.91 11.06 4.31
C ILE A 56 2.87 11.19 3.18
N HIS A 57 1.58 11.06 3.49
CA HIS A 57 0.53 11.19 2.48
C HIS A 57 0.49 12.60 1.86
N GLU A 58 0.74 13.64 2.66
CA GLU A 58 0.83 15.01 2.14
C GLU A 58 2.02 15.17 1.20
N THR A 59 3.17 14.61 1.56
CA THR A 59 4.37 14.64 0.72
C THR A 59 4.17 13.89 -0.60
N VAL A 60 3.46 12.75 -0.57
CA VAL A 60 3.08 12.02 -1.79
C VAL A 60 2.16 12.85 -2.68
N ARG A 61 1.17 13.56 -2.12
CA ARG A 61 0.32 14.49 -2.88
C ARG A 61 1.13 15.62 -3.51
N GLY A 62 2.05 16.21 -2.75
CA GLY A 62 2.98 17.22 -3.25
C GLY A 62 3.90 16.72 -4.37
N PHE A 63 4.27 15.44 -4.39
CA PHE A 63 5.02 14.90 -5.51
C PHE A 63 4.14 14.73 -6.77
N LEU A 64 2.89 14.33 -6.59
CA LEU A 64 1.94 14.12 -7.70
C LEU A 64 1.50 15.43 -8.37
N ASP A 65 1.42 16.53 -7.61
CA ASP A 65 1.10 17.85 -8.15
C ASP A 65 2.32 18.66 -8.63
N GLY A 66 3.53 18.15 -8.35
CA GLY A 66 4.80 18.74 -8.76
C GLY A 66 5.37 19.77 -7.78
N THR A 67 4.78 19.94 -6.60
CA THR A 67 5.31 20.79 -5.51
C THR A 67 6.57 20.20 -4.87
N VAL A 68 6.70 18.87 -4.85
CA VAL A 68 7.86 18.14 -4.33
C VAL A 68 8.60 17.50 -5.49
N GLU A 69 9.87 17.84 -5.67
CA GLU A 69 10.70 17.26 -6.75
C GLU A 69 11.33 15.92 -6.36
N ASN A 70 11.74 15.74 -5.10
CA ASN A 70 12.40 14.52 -4.63
C ASN A 70 11.64 13.89 -3.46
N LEU A 71 10.72 12.97 -3.81
CA LEU A 71 9.89 12.26 -2.84
C LEU A 71 10.73 11.45 -1.84
N GLY A 72 11.79 10.80 -2.30
CA GLY A 72 12.61 9.93 -1.46
C GLY A 72 13.29 10.70 -0.33
N GLN A 73 13.89 11.84 -0.64
CA GLN A 73 14.51 12.71 0.36
C GLN A 73 13.46 13.26 1.34
N ALA A 74 12.35 13.79 0.82
CA ALA A 74 11.30 14.39 1.63
C ALA A 74 10.67 13.37 2.61
N VAL A 75 10.46 12.12 2.18
CA VAL A 75 9.99 11.05 3.06
C VAL A 75 11.07 10.65 4.06
N SER A 76 12.33 10.57 3.63
CA SER A 76 13.45 10.24 4.52
C SER A 76 13.60 11.24 5.67
N ASP A 77 13.32 12.52 5.43
CA ASP A 77 13.38 13.58 6.45
C ASP A 77 12.21 13.47 7.46
N LEU A 78 11.09 12.87 7.07
CA LEU A 78 9.92 12.64 7.94
C LEU A 78 10.01 11.34 8.75
N THR A 79 10.73 10.34 8.23
CA THR A 79 10.92 9.08 8.96
C THR A 79 12.03 9.22 9.99
N PRO A 80 11.78 8.92 11.29
CA PRO A 80 12.85 8.83 12.26
C PRO A 80 13.83 7.73 11.82
N GLY A 81 15.10 8.08 11.66
CA GLY A 81 16.14 7.12 11.36
C GLY A 81 16.49 6.26 12.56
N ASP A 82 17.10 5.09 12.34
CA ASP A 82 17.69 4.22 13.39
C ASP A 82 18.81 4.89 14.23
N GLY A 83 19.05 6.20 14.05
CA GLY A 83 20.15 6.96 14.68
C GLY A 83 19.92 7.35 16.14
N GLU A 84 18.71 7.21 16.67
CA GLU A 84 18.39 7.45 18.07
C GLU A 84 18.16 6.11 18.78
N THR A 85 19.19 5.25 18.81
CA THR A 85 19.24 4.21 19.84
C THR A 85 19.49 4.93 21.16
N PRO A 86 18.51 5.01 22.10
CA PRO A 86 18.81 5.50 23.44
C PRO A 86 19.88 4.58 24.00
N ALA A 87 21.01 5.14 24.42
CA ALA A 87 22.09 4.37 25.02
C ALA A 87 21.47 3.51 26.14
N SER A 88 21.38 2.20 25.92
CA SER A 88 21.00 1.27 26.98
C SER A 88 22.13 1.32 27.99
N GLU A 89 21.95 2.13 29.01
CA GLU A 89 22.81 2.22 30.18
C GLU A 89 22.74 0.86 30.87
N ASN A 90 23.63 -0.04 30.45
CA ASN A 90 23.73 -1.37 31.04
C ASN A 90 24.37 -1.17 32.41
N ALA A 91 23.54 -0.92 33.42
CA ALA A 91 23.95 -0.89 34.82
C ALA A 91 24.50 -2.28 35.15
N GLY A 92 25.83 -2.39 35.12
CA GLY A 92 26.57 -3.56 35.58
C GLY A 92 26.19 -3.85 37.03
N GLY A 93 25.44 -4.94 37.21
CA GLY A 93 25.23 -5.58 38.51
C GLY A 93 26.42 -6.49 38.81
N ASP A 94 27.11 -6.16 39.89
CA ASP A 94 28.21 -6.89 40.55
C ASP A 94 27.85 -8.35 40.89
#